data_AF-A0A3S8YGM2-F1
#
_entry.id   AF-A0A3S8YGM2-F1
#
_cell.length_a   1.000
_cell.length_b   1.000
_cell.length_c   1.000
_cell.angle_alpha   90.00
_cell.angle_beta   90.00
_cell.angle_gamma   90.00
#
_symmetry.space_group_name_H-M   'P 1'
#
loop_
_entity.id
_entity.type
_entity.pdbx_description
1 polymer ?
#
loop_
_entity_poly.entity_id
_entity_poly.type
_entity_poly.pdbx_seq_one_letter_code
_entity_poly.pdbx_strand_id
1 'polypeptide(L)'
;MTIEEQTRQADVHPPAEGSIGLPRPTERAGPATPPSGSPPGPYEESATIRDMVTRLRAAFPSVDGATVEATVRAEYDSFREARIRAFIPILVERRSRRALGAASEQTRNDR
;
A
#
# COMPACT_ATOMS: atom_id res chain seq x y z
N MET A 1 63.88 2.60 54.96
CA MET A 1 63.80 4.07 54.90
C MET A 1 63.65 4.43 53.44
N THR A 2 62.55 5.10 53.15
CA THR A 2 61.92 5.28 51.84
C THR A 2 62.70 6.25 50.96
N ILE A 3 63.00 5.85 49.73
CA ILE A 3 63.31 6.80 48.64
C ILE A 3 62.03 6.97 47.82
N GLU A 4 61.42 8.14 47.96
CA GLU A 4 60.31 8.58 47.13
C GLU A 4 60.83 9.16 45.80
N GLU A 5 59.97 8.98 44.80
CA GLU A 5 59.79 9.83 43.64
C GLU A 5 60.92 9.89 42.60
N GLN A 6 60.68 9.27 41.45
CA GLN A 6 60.39 10.01 40.22
C GLN A 6 60.17 9.08 39.04
N THR A 7 59.14 9.38 38.24
CA THR A 7 59.21 9.55 36.77
C THR A 7 58.03 8.89 36.05
N ARG A 8 57.13 9.78 35.56
CA ARG A 8 56.37 9.75 34.30
C ARG A 8 55.63 8.46 33.90
N GLN A 9 54.32 8.58 33.72
CA GLN A 9 53.70 8.44 32.38
C GLN A 9 52.20 8.69 32.50
N ALA A 10 51.74 9.78 31.87
CA ALA A 10 50.39 9.88 31.38
C ALA A 10 50.50 9.69 29.87
N ASP A 11 50.02 8.57 29.35
CA ASP A 11 49.25 8.60 28.11
C ASP A 11 48.39 7.34 28.00
N VAL A 12 47.20 7.57 27.46
CA VAL A 12 46.01 6.73 27.53
C VAL A 12 46.15 5.42 26.75
N HIS A 13 45.83 4.30 27.40
CA HIS A 13 45.42 3.07 26.73
C HIS A 13 44.25 2.43 27.49
N PRO A 14 43.05 2.34 26.93
CA PRO A 14 42.06 1.39 27.43
C PRO A 14 42.37 -0.01 26.86
N PRO A 15 42.23 -1.06 27.67
CA PRO A 15 42.18 -2.43 27.20
C PRO A 15 40.74 -2.95 27.11
N ALA A 16 40.64 -4.12 26.51
CA ALA A 16 39.59 -5.13 26.69
C ALA A 16 38.34 -4.99 25.80
N GLU A 17 38.41 -5.78 24.73
CA GLU A 17 37.29 -6.37 24.02
C GLU A 17 36.31 -7.03 25.01
N GLY A 18 35.13 -6.43 25.15
CA GLY A 18 34.00 -6.98 25.88
C GLY A 18 32.83 -7.11 24.91
N SER A 19 32.50 -8.36 24.60
CA SER A 19 31.39 -8.79 23.75
C SER A 19 30.07 -8.06 24.02
N ILE A 20 29.65 -7.20 23.09
CA ILE A 20 28.24 -6.82 22.95
C ILE A 20 27.74 -7.47 21.66
N GLY A 21 27.22 -8.69 21.80
CA GLY A 21 26.41 -9.32 20.76
C GLY A 21 25.13 -8.51 20.57
N LEU A 22 25.15 -7.57 19.62
CA LEU A 22 23.94 -7.00 19.07
C LEU A 22 23.33 -8.04 18.11
N PRO A 23 22.05 -8.43 18.27
CA PRO A 23 21.39 -9.22 17.24
C PRO A 23 21.33 -8.39 15.97
N ARG A 24 21.72 -9.00 14.84
CA ARG A 24 21.45 -8.45 13.51
C ARG A 24 19.97 -8.08 13.45
N PRO A 25 19.58 -6.88 13.01
CA PRO A 25 18.24 -6.70 12.49
C PRO A 25 18.18 -7.59 11.25
N THR A 26 17.63 -8.80 11.41
CA THR A 26 16.97 -9.48 10.32
C THR A 26 15.74 -8.66 10.00
N GLU A 27 15.93 -7.50 9.38
CA GLU A 27 14.83 -6.84 8.70
C GLU A 27 14.58 -7.66 7.44
N ARG A 28 13.71 -8.62 7.66
CA ARG A 28 12.97 -9.39 6.68
C ARG A 28 12.05 -8.42 5.92
N ALA A 29 12.63 -7.41 5.28
CA ALA A 29 11.98 -6.62 4.26
C ALA A 29 12.33 -7.30 2.94
N GLY A 30 11.40 -8.11 2.42
CA GLY A 30 11.42 -8.45 1.00
C GLY A 30 11.55 -7.16 0.19
N PRO A 31 12.07 -7.20 -1.05
CA PRO A 31 12.29 -5.99 -1.83
C PRO A 31 10.98 -5.20 -1.86
N ALA A 32 10.97 -4.07 -1.15
CA ALA A 32 9.94 -3.06 -1.28
C ALA A 32 9.95 -2.73 -2.77
N THR A 33 8.96 -3.26 -3.48
CA THR A 33 8.82 -3.00 -4.90
C THR A 33 8.73 -1.48 -4.99
N PRO A 34 9.64 -0.79 -5.69
CA PRO A 34 9.47 0.64 -5.93
C PRO A 34 8.07 0.83 -6.53
N PRO A 35 7.37 1.96 -6.32
CA PRO A 35 6.17 2.25 -7.10
C PRO A 35 6.61 2.33 -8.57
N SER A 36 6.54 1.19 -9.23
CA SER A 36 6.94 1.02 -10.60
C SER A 36 6.01 1.93 -11.37
N GLY A 37 6.55 2.99 -11.97
CA GLY A 37 5.86 3.74 -13.00
C GLY A 37 5.51 2.89 -14.22
N SER A 38 5.79 1.57 -14.18
CA SER A 38 5.24 0.60 -15.10
C SER A 38 3.75 0.41 -14.82
N PRO A 39 2.88 0.50 -15.84
CA PRO A 39 1.49 0.19 -15.66
C PRO A 39 1.35 -1.23 -15.09
N PRO A 40 0.42 -1.46 -14.13
CA PRO A 40 0.18 -2.79 -13.60
C PRO A 40 -0.08 -3.76 -14.75
N GLY A 41 0.49 -4.96 -14.65
CA GLY A 41 0.22 -6.01 -15.64
C GLY A 41 -1.28 -6.35 -15.65
N PRO A 42 -1.79 -7.00 -16.72
CA PRO A 42 -3.23 -7.30 -16.85
C PRO A 42 -3.81 -8.10 -15.67
N TYR A 43 -2.98 -8.89 -14.98
CA TYR A 43 -3.34 -9.64 -13.77
C TYR A 43 -3.49 -8.74 -12.53
N GLU A 44 -2.62 -7.75 -12.35
CA GLU A 44 -2.70 -6.79 -11.24
C GLU A 44 -3.88 -5.82 -11.42
N GLU A 45 -4.16 -5.43 -12.66
CA GLU A 45 -5.35 -4.64 -12.99
C GLU A 45 -6.64 -5.41 -12.66
N SER A 46 -6.69 -6.70 -13.00
CA SER A 46 -7.83 -7.57 -12.66
C SER A 46 -8.00 -7.79 -11.14
N ALA A 47 -6.91 -7.88 -10.38
CA ALA A 47 -6.98 -7.90 -8.91
C ALA A 47 -7.51 -6.59 -8.35
N THR A 48 -7.02 -5.46 -8.87
CA THR A 48 -7.46 -4.12 -8.46
C THR A 48 -8.96 -3.91 -8.67
N ILE A 49 -9.51 -4.37 -9.80
CA ILE A 49 -10.95 -4.28 -10.08
C ILE A 49 -11.75 -5.13 -9.09
N ARG A 50 -11.32 -6.37 -8.79
CA ARG A 50 -12.01 -7.25 -7.84
C ARG A 50 -12.03 -6.68 -6.42
N ASP A 51 -10.92 -6.10 -5.97
CA ASP A 51 -10.84 -5.42 -4.67
C ASP A 51 -11.76 -4.21 -4.63
N MET A 52 -11.84 -3.45 -5.72
CA MET A 52 -12.75 -2.32 -5.86
C MET A 52 -14.22 -2.75 -5.77
N VAL A 53 -14.62 -3.82 -6.47
CA VAL A 53 -15.98 -4.37 -6.39
C VAL A 53 -16.31 -4.78 -4.96
N THR A 54 -15.38 -5.45 -4.27
CA THR A 54 -15.56 -5.85 -2.87
C THR A 54 -15.82 -4.64 -1.96
N ARG A 55 -14.99 -3.59 -2.08
CA ARG A 55 -15.17 -2.36 -1.30
C ARG A 55 -16.48 -1.64 -1.62
N LEU A 56 -16.88 -1.58 -2.89
CA LEU A 56 -18.11 -0.92 -3.31
C LEU A 56 -19.35 -1.69 -2.86
N ARG A 57 -19.34 -3.02 -2.90
CA ARG A 57 -20.43 -3.84 -2.33
C ARG A 57 -20.62 -3.55 -0.84
N ALA A 58 -19.52 -3.43 -0.09
CA ALA A 58 -19.59 -3.08 1.33
C ALA A 58 -20.09 -1.63 1.57
N ALA A 59 -19.75 -0.69 0.68
CA ALA A 59 -20.15 0.71 0.79
C ALA A 59 -21.61 0.97 0.37
N PHE A 60 -22.17 0.14 -0.51
CA PHE A 60 -23.54 0.29 -1.04
C PHE A 60 -24.38 -0.96 -0.76
N PRO A 61 -24.68 -1.29 0.52
CA PRO A 61 -25.38 -2.53 0.89
C PRO A 61 -26.83 -2.60 0.38
N SER A 62 -27.42 -1.46 0.00
CA SER A 62 -28.78 -1.38 -0.55
C SER A 62 -28.83 -1.60 -2.07
N VAL A 63 -27.68 -1.70 -2.74
CA VAL A 63 -27.58 -1.96 -4.19
C VAL A 63 -27.20 -3.42 -4.40
N ASP A 64 -27.85 -4.07 -5.36
CA ASP A 64 -27.55 -5.46 -5.69
C ASP A 64 -26.07 -5.65 -6.11
N GLY A 65 -25.48 -6.76 -5.66
CA GLY A 65 -24.08 -7.05 -5.88
C GLY A 65 -23.71 -7.23 -7.36
N ALA A 66 -24.63 -7.73 -8.19
CA ALA A 66 -24.41 -7.85 -9.63
C ALA A 66 -24.47 -6.48 -10.31
N THR A 67 -25.36 -5.59 -9.86
CA THR A 67 -25.40 -4.19 -10.31
C THR A 67 -24.11 -3.43 -10.00
N VAL A 68 -23.54 -3.62 -8.79
CA VAL A 68 -22.24 -3.05 -8.43
C VAL A 68 -21.14 -3.52 -9.38
N GLU A 69 -21.07 -4.83 -9.63
CA GLU A 69 -20.06 -5.44 -10.50
C GLU A 69 -20.21 -4.98 -11.95
N ALA A 70 -21.43 -4.97 -12.48
CA ALA A 70 -21.74 -4.49 -13.82
C ALA A 70 -21.37 -3.01 -13.99
N THR A 71 -21.65 -2.18 -12.98
CA THR A 71 -21.31 -0.75 -13.01
C THR A 71 -19.79 -0.55 -13.05
N VAL A 72 -19.05 -1.23 -12.17
CA VAL A 72 -17.57 -1.13 -12.17
C VAL A 72 -17.00 -1.61 -13.50
N ARG A 73 -17.53 -2.72 -14.04
CA ARG A 73 -17.07 -3.26 -15.31
C ARG A 73 -17.33 -2.31 -16.48
N ALA A 74 -18.52 -1.73 -16.56
CA ALA A 74 -18.88 -0.77 -17.60
C ALA A 74 -17.98 0.47 -17.55
N GLU A 75 -17.75 1.01 -16.35
CA GLU A 75 -16.86 2.16 -16.17
C GLU A 75 -15.41 1.84 -16.55
N TYR A 76 -14.94 0.64 -16.20
CA TYR A 76 -13.60 0.18 -16.58
C TYR A 76 -13.45 -0.04 -18.09
N ASP A 77 -14.43 -0.68 -18.73
CA ASP A 77 -14.43 -0.93 -20.17
C ASP A 77 -14.50 0.38 -20.98
N SER A 78 -15.03 1.47 -20.40
CA SER A 78 -14.97 2.82 -21.00
C SER A 78 -13.55 3.35 -21.23
N PHE A 79 -12.55 2.77 -20.55
CA PHE A 79 -11.14 3.10 -20.70
C PHE A 79 -10.34 2.03 -21.47
N ARG A 80 -11.00 1.13 -22.21
CA ARG A 80 -10.31 0.06 -22.97
C ARG A 80 -9.26 0.59 -23.95
N GLU A 81 -9.49 1.76 -24.56
CA GLU A 81 -8.61 2.40 -25.55
C GLU A 81 -7.61 3.38 -24.91
N ALA A 82 -7.64 3.57 -23.58
CA ALA A 82 -6.76 4.50 -22.90
C ALA A 82 -5.31 4.00 -22.89
N ARG A 83 -4.40 4.84 -23.43
CA ARG A 83 -2.96 4.54 -23.53
C ARG A 83 -2.24 4.57 -22.17
N ILE A 84 -2.71 5.40 -21.23
CA ILE A 84 -2.14 5.51 -19.88
C ILE A 84 -3.12 4.88 -18.90
N ARG A 85 -2.74 3.73 -18.33
CA ARG A 85 -3.63 2.94 -17.46
C ARG A 85 -3.44 3.17 -15.96
N ALA A 86 -2.35 3.83 -15.56
CA ALA A 86 -2.01 4.09 -14.15
C ALA A 86 -3.12 4.81 -13.35
N PHE A 87 -3.96 5.61 -14.02
CA PHE A 87 -5.03 6.37 -13.38
C PHE A 87 -6.42 5.76 -13.53
N ILE A 88 -6.57 4.72 -14.37
CA ILE A 88 -7.87 4.09 -14.63
C ILE A 88 -8.55 3.63 -13.33
N PRO A 89 -7.87 2.95 -12.39
CA PRO A 89 -8.52 2.50 -11.16
C PRO A 89 -9.18 3.63 -10.36
N ILE A 90 -8.51 4.77 -10.22
CA ILE A 90 -9.01 5.93 -9.48
C ILE A 90 -10.22 6.54 -10.20
N LEU A 91 -10.16 6.64 -11.52
CA LEU A 91 -11.25 7.19 -12.33
C LEU A 91 -12.49 6.29 -12.30
N VAL A 92 -12.29 4.98 -12.46
CA VAL A 92 -13.35 3.97 -12.40
C VAL A 92 -14.01 4.01 -11.03
N GLU A 93 -13.25 3.95 -9.94
CA GLU A 93 -13.83 3.98 -8.58
C GLU A 93 -14.69 5.22 -8.36
N ARG A 94 -14.20 6.39 -8.78
CA ARG A 94 -14.94 7.66 -8.63
C ARG A 94 -16.23 7.67 -9.44
N ARG A 95 -16.21 7.18 -10.68
CA ARG A 95 -17.40 7.13 -11.54
C ARG A 95 -18.42 6.10 -11.02
N SER A 96 -17.96 4.92 -10.63
CA SER A 96 -18.81 3.88 -10.04
C SER A 96 -19.48 4.37 -8.76
N ARG A 97 -18.76 5.05 -7.85
CA ARG A 97 -19.37 5.64 -6.64
C ARG A 97 -20.49 6.63 -6.97
N ARG A 98 -20.34 7.45 -8.01
CA ARG A 98 -21.38 8.40 -8.43
C ARG A 98 -22.61 7.67 -8.99
N ALA A 99 -22.40 6.70 -9.88
CA ALA A 99 -23.47 5.93 -10.47
C ALA A 99 -24.26 5.12 -9.41
N LEU A 100 -23.54 4.46 -8.50
CA LEU A 100 -24.15 3.68 -7.41
C LEU A 100 -24.84 4.57 -6.37
N GLY A 101 -24.31 5.77 -6.11
CA GLY A 101 -24.96 6.77 -5.27
C GLY A 101 -26.34 7.12 -5.80
N ALA A 102 -26.43 7.51 -7.08
CA ALA A 102 -27.71 7.82 -7.72
C ALA A 102 -28.68 6.62 -7.70
N ALA A 103 -28.18 5.40 -7.98
CA ALA A 103 -29.01 4.19 -7.92
C ALA A 103 -29.52 3.88 -6.50
N SER A 104 -28.70 4.09 -5.47
CA SER A 104 -29.09 3.86 -4.08
C SER A 104 -30.14 4.87 -3.59
N GLU A 105 -30.08 6.12 -4.05
CA GLU A 105 -31.07 7.15 -3.78
C GLU A 105 -32.41 6.83 -4.46
N GLN A 106 -32.37 6.35 -5.69
CA GLN A 106 -33.54 5.89 -6.44
C GLN A 106 -34.26 4.76 -5.68
N THR A 107 -33.55 3.70 -5.27
CA THR A 107 -34.11 2.59 -4.49
C THR A 107 -34.73 3.03 -3.15
N ARG A 108 -34.20 4.10 -2.54
CA ARG A 108 -34.78 4.67 -1.31
C ARG A 108 -36.07 5.44 -1.59
N ASN A 109 -36.14 6.18 -2.70
CA ASN A 109 -37.32 6.98 -3.06
C ASN A 109 -38.48 6.13 -3.62
N ASP A 110 -38.20 4.97 -4.20
CA ASP A 110 -39.22 4.06 -4.74
C ASP A 110 -39.93 3.19 -3.67
N ARG A 111 -39.68 3.45 -2.38
CA ARG A 111 -40.20 2.69 -1.24
C ARG A 111 -41.12 3.53 -0.36
#